data_AF-A0A3A5VHA1-F1
#
_entry.id   AF-A0A3A5VHA1-F1
#
_cell.length_a   1.000
_cell.length_b   1.000
_cell.length_c   1.000
_cell.angle_alpha   90.00
_cell.angle_beta   90.00
_cell.angle_gamma   90.00
#
_symmetry.space_group_name_H-M   'P 1'
#
loop_
_entity.id
_entity.type
_entity.pdbx_description
1 polymer ?
#
loop_
_entity_poly.entity_id
_entity_poly.type
_entity_poly.pdbx_seq_one_letter_code
_entity_poly.pdbx_strand_id
1 'polypeptide(L)'
;MQLVVRLALSRGHHGKDEHEPPACHVLCGGDPWSCPFMQTLISNRVREGTMLLDPDTVTAFGAAGMVLLAGSWLGRKHPVTAAAQVGWVLVGFYFFNQAWIYNDHDDIILTVLCAATLPLSVGMAWWEANADEHQRSAVTWARGTVAFAGGPYLLISYVPYFSVMAIWLVASQSAWFLGFTTGTDIQLGTTWVNDASGRVSWDEWDGNRWFATDFSGEYAFQTELIMADGGLIGINFVLACTALQSMVLFIGAIATLELSWKRRVRTLLLVIPIIHTLNLFRNAGLIWMHLTYTQWDLWGMSVFEFGHTYVARVVSLFAMFLIALIMFDLLPKMHQHILTLSSPVTKGRR
;
A
#
# COMPACT_ATOMS: atom_id res chain seq x y z
N MET A 1 -20.59 15.90 14.19
CA MET A 1 -19.22 16.37 14.51
C MET A 1 -19.04 16.78 15.98
N GLN A 2 -20.01 17.41 16.66
CA GLN A 2 -19.86 17.77 18.08
C GLN A 2 -19.97 16.62 19.10
N LEU A 3 -20.54 15.47 18.72
CA LEU A 3 -20.71 14.33 19.64
C LEU A 3 -19.41 13.55 19.89
N VAL A 4 -18.51 13.50 18.91
CA VAL A 4 -17.20 12.81 19.00
C VAL A 4 -16.23 13.61 19.88
N VAL A 5 -16.31 14.94 19.85
CA VAL A 5 -15.50 15.84 20.70
C VAL A 5 -15.89 15.76 22.18
N ARG A 6 -17.18 15.54 22.50
CA ARG A 6 -17.64 15.38 23.89
C ARG A 6 -17.22 14.04 24.53
N LEU A 7 -17.09 12.98 23.73
CA LEU A 7 -16.64 11.67 24.23
C LEU A 7 -15.14 11.65 24.56
N ALA A 8 -14.32 12.44 23.86
CA ALA A 8 -12.89 12.57 24.13
C ALA A 8 -12.58 13.33 25.43
N LEU A 9 -13.44 14.28 25.85
CA LEU A 9 -13.21 15.11 27.04
C LEU A 9 -13.71 14.47 28.35
N SER A 10 -14.56 13.45 28.31
CA SER A 10 -15.17 12.87 29.52
C SER A 10 -14.31 11.82 30.23
N ARG A 11 -13.19 11.37 29.65
CA ARG A 11 -12.31 10.34 30.26
C ARG A 11 -11.19 10.91 31.14
N GLY A 12 -11.08 12.23 31.27
CA GLY A 12 -10.09 12.88 32.12
C GLY A 12 -10.62 13.23 33.51
N HIS A 13 -10.98 12.25 34.34
CA HIS A 13 -11.00 12.40 35.81
C HIS A 13 -11.42 11.07 36.48
N HIS A 14 -10.45 10.29 36.97
CA HIS A 14 -10.49 9.65 38.30
C HIS A 14 -9.19 8.86 38.57
N GLY A 15 -8.59 9.12 39.75
CA GLY A 15 -7.75 8.16 40.47
C GLY A 15 -6.25 8.21 40.20
N LYS A 16 -5.54 9.04 40.96
CA LYS A 16 -4.12 8.85 41.29
C LYS A 16 -4.00 7.59 42.16
N ASP A 17 -3.01 6.74 41.90
CA ASP A 17 -2.18 6.13 42.93
C ASP A 17 -0.82 5.78 42.31
N GLU A 18 0.22 6.08 43.09
CA GLU A 18 1.62 6.27 42.76
C GLU A 18 2.34 4.95 42.43
N HIS A 19 3.28 4.99 41.48
CA HIS A 19 4.61 4.34 41.49
C HIS A 19 5.43 4.99 40.35
N GLU A 20 6.07 6.12 40.64
CA GLU A 20 7.07 6.77 39.78
C GLU A 20 8.41 6.01 39.85
N PRO A 21 9.04 5.66 38.72
CA PRO A 21 10.49 5.52 38.63
C PRO A 21 11.11 6.81 38.07
N PRO A 22 12.40 7.07 38.35
CA PRO A 22 12.98 8.41 38.34
C PRO A 22 13.23 8.95 36.94
N ALA A 23 13.28 10.28 36.88
CA ALA A 23 13.64 11.10 35.74
C ALA A 23 14.79 10.52 34.89
N CYS A 24 14.48 10.07 33.67
CA CYS A 24 15.44 9.90 32.59
C CYS A 24 15.70 11.25 31.89
N HIS A 25 16.19 12.23 32.65
CA HIS A 25 16.91 13.35 32.08
C HIS A 25 18.38 13.14 32.41
N VAL A 26 19.23 13.22 31.38
CA VAL A 26 20.69 13.03 31.41
C VAL A 26 21.11 11.55 31.36
N LEU A 27 21.38 11.06 30.14
CA LEU A 27 22.37 10.03 29.75
C LEU A 27 21.93 9.30 28.45
N CYS A 28 21.74 10.04 27.35
CA CYS A 28 21.75 9.49 25.98
C CYS A 28 22.08 10.65 25.02
N GLY A 29 23.36 10.85 24.74
CA GLY A 29 23.81 11.57 23.55
C GLY A 29 24.00 10.54 22.44
N GLY A 30 23.19 10.59 21.40
CA GLY A 30 23.23 9.68 20.25
C GLY A 30 22.03 8.73 20.17
N ASP A 31 21.28 8.83 19.07
CA ASP A 31 20.22 7.94 18.56
C ASP A 31 19.13 7.45 19.55
N PRO A 32 17.85 7.90 19.38
CA PRO A 32 16.70 7.43 20.17
C PRO A 32 16.38 5.93 20.01
N TRP A 33 16.95 5.27 19.01
CA TRP A 33 16.64 3.88 18.61
C TRP A 33 17.61 2.84 19.17
N SER A 34 18.65 3.28 19.88
CA SER A 34 19.72 2.44 20.42
C SER A 34 19.35 1.69 21.70
N CYS A 35 18.12 1.87 22.20
CA CYS A 35 17.72 1.36 23.51
C CYS A 35 17.36 -0.14 23.43
N PRO A 36 18.15 -1.07 24.01
CA PRO A 36 17.93 -2.51 23.87
C PRO A 36 16.56 -2.98 24.41
N PHE A 37 16.01 -2.22 25.35
CA PHE A 37 14.69 -2.49 25.95
C PHE A 37 13.53 -2.23 24.97
N MET A 38 13.65 -1.23 24.10
CA MET A 38 12.61 -0.87 23.12
C MET A 38 12.62 -1.83 21.92
N GLN A 39 13.80 -2.27 21.49
CA GLN A 39 13.95 -3.30 20.45
C GLN A 39 13.41 -4.67 20.89
N THR A 40 13.56 -5.03 22.16
CA THR A 40 13.02 -6.29 22.71
C THR A 40 11.48 -6.25 22.81
N LEU A 41 10.90 -5.09 23.10
CA LEU A 41 9.43 -4.91 23.12
C LEU A 41 8.82 -4.89 21.71
N ILE A 42 9.54 -4.37 20.71
CA ILE A 42 9.11 -4.43 19.30
C ILE A 42 9.24 -5.87 18.76
N SER A 43 10.34 -6.57 19.04
CA SER A 43 10.58 -7.94 18.59
C SER A 43 9.59 -8.96 19.21
N ASN A 44 9.25 -8.81 20.49
CA ASN A 44 8.27 -9.70 21.13
C ASN A 44 6.82 -9.40 20.70
N ARG A 45 6.49 -8.16 20.32
CA ARG A 45 5.13 -7.80 19.85
C ARG A 45 4.86 -8.28 18.41
N VAL A 46 5.89 -8.51 17.60
CA VAL A 46 5.75 -9.15 16.26
C VAL A 46 5.22 -10.58 16.36
N ARG A 47 5.35 -11.26 17.52
CA ARG A 47 4.96 -12.66 17.69
C ARG A 47 3.49 -12.89 18.08
N GLU A 48 2.76 -11.89 18.57
CA GLU A 48 1.44 -12.10 19.19
C GLU A 48 0.26 -11.57 18.37
N GLY A 49 0.47 -11.20 17.12
CA GLY A 49 -0.63 -10.98 16.18
C GLY A 49 -1.10 -12.30 15.58
N THR A 50 -2.06 -12.97 16.23
CA THR A 50 -2.56 -14.27 15.78
C THR A 50 -3.28 -14.17 14.43
N MET A 51 -2.56 -14.39 13.33
CA MET A 51 -3.20 -14.80 12.08
C MET A 51 -4.00 -16.08 12.33
N LEU A 52 -5.15 -16.23 11.66
CA LEU A 52 -5.98 -17.44 11.78
C LEU A 52 -5.30 -18.68 11.19
N LEU A 53 -4.34 -18.48 10.28
CA LEU A 53 -3.56 -19.51 9.60
C LEU A 53 -2.13 -19.01 9.39
N ASP A 54 -1.19 -19.95 9.22
CA ASP A 54 0.22 -19.63 8.95
C ASP A 54 0.39 -18.72 7.72
N PRO A 55 1.30 -17.73 7.75
CA PRO A 55 1.51 -16.76 6.68
C PRO A 55 1.74 -17.38 5.30
N ASP A 56 2.44 -18.52 5.25
CA ASP A 56 2.72 -19.26 4.02
C ASP A 56 1.43 -19.81 3.38
N THR A 57 0.55 -20.37 4.21
CA THR A 57 -0.72 -20.95 3.74
C THR A 57 -1.64 -19.85 3.21
N VAL A 58 -1.70 -18.73 3.92
CA VAL A 58 -2.50 -17.56 3.53
C VAL A 58 -1.99 -16.99 2.21
N THR A 59 -0.68 -16.82 2.07
CA THR A 59 -0.04 -16.34 0.85
C THR A 59 -0.29 -17.29 -0.33
N ALA A 60 -0.23 -18.60 -0.11
CA ALA A 60 -0.55 -19.60 -1.12
C ALA A 60 -2.01 -19.52 -1.59
N PHE A 61 -2.96 -19.31 -0.67
CA PHE A 61 -4.37 -19.06 -1.03
C PHE A 61 -4.55 -17.79 -1.84
N GLY A 62 -3.90 -16.69 -1.43
CA GLY A 62 -3.89 -15.44 -2.20
C GLY A 62 -3.38 -15.67 -3.62
N ALA A 63 -2.20 -16.29 -3.77
CA ALA A 63 -1.59 -16.58 -5.06
C ALA A 63 -2.48 -17.49 -5.93
N ALA A 64 -3.01 -18.58 -5.37
CA ALA A 64 -3.92 -19.48 -6.08
C ALA A 64 -5.19 -18.75 -6.52
N GLY A 65 -5.77 -17.91 -5.66
CA GLY A 65 -6.92 -17.08 -5.97
C GLY A 65 -6.66 -16.14 -7.14
N MET A 66 -5.51 -15.45 -7.16
CA MET A 66 -5.11 -14.57 -8.26
C MET A 66 -4.91 -15.31 -9.58
N VAL A 67 -4.29 -16.49 -9.54
CA VAL A 67 -4.10 -17.35 -10.73
C VAL A 67 -5.45 -17.83 -11.29
N LEU A 68 -6.38 -18.23 -10.42
CA LEU A 68 -7.73 -18.63 -10.84
C LEU A 68 -8.50 -17.47 -11.46
N LEU A 69 -8.44 -16.27 -10.87
CA LEU A 69 -9.06 -15.08 -11.44
C LEU A 69 -8.45 -14.71 -12.80
N ALA A 70 -7.11 -14.72 -12.91
CA ALA A 70 -6.41 -14.47 -14.18
C ALA A 70 -6.78 -15.51 -15.25
N GLY A 71 -6.76 -16.79 -14.90
CA GLY A 71 -7.11 -17.90 -15.77
C GLY A 71 -8.56 -17.82 -16.25
N SER A 72 -9.50 -17.48 -15.35
CA SER A 72 -10.90 -17.27 -15.71
C SER A 72 -11.08 -16.05 -16.63
N TRP A 73 -10.29 -14.99 -16.46
CA TRP A 73 -10.34 -13.84 -17.38
C TRP A 73 -9.80 -14.18 -18.77
N LEU A 74 -8.71 -14.93 -18.85
CA LEU A 74 -8.13 -15.41 -20.11
C LEU A 74 -9.09 -16.37 -20.82
N GLY A 75 -9.70 -17.28 -20.05
CA GLY A 75 -10.66 -18.28 -20.50
C GLY A 75 -12.10 -17.77 -20.65
N ARG A 76 -12.35 -16.45 -20.62
CA ARG A 76 -13.70 -15.83 -20.61
C ARG A 76 -14.65 -16.22 -21.75
N LYS A 77 -14.15 -16.87 -22.81
CA LYS A 77 -14.95 -17.43 -23.90
C LYS A 77 -15.65 -18.74 -23.53
N HIS A 78 -15.22 -19.38 -22.45
CA HIS A 78 -15.72 -20.66 -21.92
C HIS A 78 -16.45 -20.45 -20.59
N PRO A 79 -17.28 -21.41 -20.13
CA PRO A 79 -17.93 -21.33 -18.82
C PRO A 79 -16.93 -21.56 -17.69
N VAL A 80 -16.25 -20.49 -17.28
CA VAL A 80 -15.22 -20.48 -16.22
C VAL A 80 -15.73 -19.93 -14.88
N THR A 81 -17.06 -19.88 -14.70
CA THR A 81 -17.72 -19.28 -13.54
C THR A 81 -17.25 -19.90 -12.21
N ALA A 82 -17.13 -21.23 -12.13
CA ALA A 82 -16.68 -21.91 -10.92
C ALA A 82 -15.25 -21.53 -10.52
N ALA A 83 -14.33 -21.44 -11.49
CA ALA A 83 -12.95 -21.03 -11.23
C ALA A 83 -12.89 -19.57 -10.73
N ALA A 84 -13.70 -18.68 -11.33
CA ALA A 84 -13.80 -17.29 -10.88
C ALA A 84 -14.36 -17.18 -9.45
N GLN A 85 -15.39 -17.96 -9.12
CA GLN A 85 -15.99 -17.98 -7.78
C GLN A 85 -15.00 -18.41 -6.69
N VAL A 86 -14.27 -19.51 -6.93
CA VAL A 86 -13.22 -19.98 -6.02
C VAL A 86 -12.12 -18.93 -5.92
N GLY A 87 -11.71 -18.33 -7.04
CA GLY A 87 -10.73 -17.26 -7.07
C GLY A 87 -11.11 -16.06 -6.20
N TRP A 88 -12.35 -15.57 -6.30
CA TRP A 88 -12.85 -14.47 -5.48
C TRP A 88 -12.77 -14.78 -3.99
N VAL A 89 -13.28 -15.95 -3.57
CA VAL A 89 -13.29 -16.34 -2.15
C VAL A 89 -11.87 -16.48 -1.59
N LEU A 90 -10.95 -17.10 -2.34
CA LEU A 90 -9.56 -17.25 -1.91
C LEU A 90 -8.85 -15.90 -1.75
N VAL A 91 -9.05 -14.96 -2.69
CA VAL A 91 -8.48 -13.61 -2.60
C VAL A 91 -9.08 -12.83 -1.43
N GLY A 92 -10.39 -12.91 -1.23
CA GLY A 92 -11.05 -12.25 -0.09
C GLY A 92 -10.61 -12.83 1.25
N PHE A 93 -10.41 -14.14 1.34
CA PHE A 93 -9.89 -14.79 2.52
C PHE A 93 -8.45 -14.37 2.84
N TYR A 94 -7.60 -14.24 1.82
CA TYR A 94 -6.23 -13.71 1.97
C TYR A 94 -6.22 -12.32 2.61
N PHE A 95 -6.97 -11.36 2.07
CA PHE A 95 -7.00 -9.99 2.60
C PHE A 95 -7.73 -9.89 3.94
N PHE A 96 -8.73 -10.73 4.18
CA PHE A 96 -9.42 -10.81 5.46
C PHE A 96 -8.49 -11.23 6.59
N ASN A 97 -7.59 -12.19 6.33
CA ASN A 97 -6.63 -12.62 7.34
C ASN A 97 -5.64 -11.50 7.75
N GLN A 98 -5.36 -10.55 6.84
CA GLN A 98 -4.54 -9.38 7.16
C GLN A 98 -5.22 -8.40 8.13
N ALA A 99 -6.53 -8.49 8.35
CA ALA A 99 -7.24 -7.58 9.25
C ALA A 99 -6.69 -7.65 10.69
N TRP A 100 -6.22 -8.82 11.13
CA TRP A 100 -5.63 -8.99 12.45
C TRP A 100 -4.32 -8.23 12.61
N ILE A 101 -3.43 -8.30 11.61
CA ILE A 101 -2.16 -7.55 11.60
C ILE A 101 -2.44 -6.05 11.77
N TYR A 102 -3.40 -5.51 11.00
CA TYR A 102 -3.70 -4.08 11.05
C TYR A 102 -4.40 -3.67 12.34
N ASN A 103 -5.17 -4.57 12.95
CA ASN A 103 -5.76 -4.34 14.26
C ASN A 103 -4.66 -4.21 15.34
N ASP A 104 -3.63 -5.06 15.26
CA ASP A 104 -2.50 -5.02 16.19
C ASP A 104 -1.61 -3.77 16.02
N HIS A 105 -1.69 -3.13 14.86
CA HIS A 105 -1.06 -1.83 14.57
C HIS A 105 -1.96 -0.63 14.88
N ASP A 106 -3.11 -0.83 15.55
CA ASP A 106 -4.10 0.22 15.86
C ASP A 106 -4.65 0.97 14.63
N ASP A 107 -4.56 0.40 13.43
CA ASP A 107 -5.16 0.96 12.21
C ASP A 107 -6.57 0.42 11.99
N ILE A 108 -7.54 1.08 12.63
CA ILE A 108 -8.96 0.71 12.55
C ILE A 108 -9.50 0.78 11.12
N ILE A 109 -9.04 1.75 10.32
CA ILE A 109 -9.57 1.96 8.97
C ILE A 109 -9.19 0.76 8.11
N LEU A 110 -7.91 0.40 8.11
CA LEU A 110 -7.42 -0.70 7.30
C LEU A 110 -7.91 -2.05 7.82
N THR A 111 -8.07 -2.20 9.13
CA THR A 111 -8.72 -3.37 9.76
C THR A 111 -10.13 -3.57 9.20
N VAL A 112 -10.97 -2.54 9.18
CA VAL A 112 -12.34 -2.63 8.68
C VAL A 112 -12.37 -2.91 7.18
N LEU A 113 -11.49 -2.27 6.40
CA LEU A 113 -11.41 -2.50 4.96
C LEU A 113 -10.97 -3.93 4.64
N CYS A 114 -9.95 -4.45 5.33
CA CYS A 114 -9.50 -5.84 5.23
C CYS A 114 -10.61 -6.81 5.66
N ALA A 115 -11.29 -6.56 6.78
CA ALA A 115 -12.40 -7.40 7.25
C ALA A 115 -13.57 -7.41 6.24
N ALA A 116 -13.84 -6.30 5.57
CA ALA A 116 -14.90 -6.20 4.56
C ALA A 116 -14.56 -6.95 3.25
N THR A 117 -13.29 -7.28 2.99
CA THR A 117 -12.91 -7.95 1.73
C THR A 117 -13.55 -9.32 1.56
N LEU A 118 -13.68 -10.12 2.62
CA LEU A 118 -14.32 -11.43 2.55
C LEU A 118 -15.80 -11.34 2.14
N PRO A 119 -16.68 -10.60 2.84
CA PRO A 119 -18.08 -10.49 2.42
C PRO A 119 -18.24 -9.87 1.03
N LEU A 120 -17.41 -8.89 0.66
CA LEU A 120 -17.42 -8.31 -0.69
C LEU A 120 -17.03 -9.34 -1.76
N SER A 121 -15.99 -10.14 -1.49
CA SER A 121 -15.54 -11.19 -2.41
C SER A 121 -16.56 -12.32 -2.58
N VAL A 122 -17.25 -12.70 -1.49
CA VAL A 122 -18.35 -13.67 -1.54
C VAL A 122 -19.53 -13.08 -2.34
N GLY A 123 -19.82 -11.79 -2.16
CA GLY A 123 -20.78 -11.06 -2.98
C GLY A 123 -20.43 -11.10 -4.47
N MET A 124 -19.16 -10.87 -4.82
CA MET A 124 -18.67 -10.97 -6.20
C MET A 124 -18.76 -12.39 -6.76
N ALA A 125 -18.42 -13.41 -5.95
CA ALA A 125 -18.58 -14.81 -6.34
C ALA A 125 -20.06 -15.17 -6.59
N TRP A 126 -20.98 -14.66 -5.78
CA TRP A 126 -22.41 -14.81 -6.03
C TRP A 126 -22.84 -14.07 -7.30
N TRP A 127 -22.30 -12.89 -7.56
CA TRP A 127 -22.59 -12.10 -8.76
C TRP A 127 -22.15 -12.80 -10.05
N GLU A 128 -21.01 -13.51 -10.05
CA GLU A 128 -20.55 -14.31 -11.21
C GLU A 128 -21.60 -15.31 -11.72
N ALA A 129 -22.46 -15.86 -10.84
CA ALA A 129 -23.52 -16.78 -11.23
C ALA A 129 -24.85 -16.09 -11.61
N ASN A 130 -25.08 -14.89 -11.10
CA ASN A 130 -26.37 -14.19 -11.19
C ASN A 130 -26.35 -12.95 -12.09
N ALA A 131 -25.21 -12.63 -12.71
CA ALA A 131 -25.07 -11.47 -13.58
C ALA A 131 -25.89 -11.60 -14.88
N ASP A 132 -26.66 -10.55 -15.17
CA ASP A 132 -27.31 -10.35 -16.47
C ASP A 132 -26.27 -10.16 -17.60
N GLU A 133 -26.72 -10.26 -18.86
CA GLU A 133 -25.86 -10.10 -20.04
C GLU A 133 -25.13 -8.74 -20.06
N HIS A 134 -25.80 -7.67 -19.64
CA HIS A 134 -25.19 -6.34 -19.52
C HIS A 134 -24.14 -6.27 -18.39
N GLN A 135 -24.36 -6.97 -17.28
CA GLN A 135 -23.45 -6.99 -16.13
C GLN A 135 -22.26 -7.93 -16.35
N ARG A 136 -22.39 -8.93 -17.23
CA ARG A 136 -21.36 -9.94 -17.49
C ARG A 136 -20.04 -9.34 -17.95
N SER A 137 -20.07 -8.29 -18.78
CA SER A 137 -18.84 -7.60 -19.21
C SER A 137 -18.14 -6.92 -18.03
N ALA A 138 -18.89 -6.29 -17.14
CA ALA A 138 -18.36 -5.61 -15.97
C ALA A 138 -17.80 -6.58 -14.92
N VAL A 139 -18.50 -7.69 -14.63
CA VAL A 139 -18.01 -8.76 -13.76
C VAL A 139 -16.75 -9.41 -14.35
N THR A 140 -16.75 -9.65 -15.67
CA THR A 140 -15.57 -10.15 -16.39
C THR A 140 -14.40 -9.21 -16.27
N TRP A 141 -14.63 -7.91 -16.42
CA TRP A 141 -13.58 -6.93 -16.23
C TRP A 141 -13.06 -6.92 -14.79
N ALA A 142 -13.94 -7.00 -13.79
CA ALA A 142 -13.56 -6.99 -12.38
C ALA A 142 -12.60 -8.12 -11.99
N ARG A 143 -12.88 -9.38 -12.42
CA ARG A 143 -11.96 -10.51 -12.16
C ARG A 143 -10.57 -10.27 -12.73
N GLY A 144 -10.51 -9.72 -13.94
CA GLY A 144 -9.26 -9.39 -14.59
C GLY A 144 -8.56 -8.27 -13.85
N THR A 145 -9.27 -7.20 -13.53
CA THR A 145 -8.71 -6.03 -12.83
C THR A 145 -8.08 -6.45 -11.51
N VAL A 146 -8.76 -7.24 -10.68
CA VAL A 146 -8.19 -7.71 -9.41
C VAL A 146 -6.94 -8.56 -9.65
N ALA A 147 -7.00 -9.53 -10.56
CA ALA A 147 -5.87 -10.40 -10.85
C ALA A 147 -4.64 -9.64 -11.38
N PHE A 148 -4.83 -8.76 -12.36
CA PHE A 148 -3.74 -8.01 -13.00
C PHE A 148 -3.32 -6.75 -12.24
N ALA A 149 -4.10 -6.26 -11.28
CA ALA A 149 -3.69 -5.20 -10.36
C ALA A 149 -2.95 -5.77 -9.15
N GLY A 150 -3.59 -6.68 -8.42
CA GLY A 150 -3.01 -7.22 -7.20
C GLY A 150 -1.90 -8.24 -7.44
N GLY A 151 -1.96 -9.02 -8.53
CA GLY A 151 -0.99 -10.09 -8.80
C GLY A 151 0.43 -9.56 -8.96
N PRO A 152 0.66 -8.56 -9.84
CA PRO A 152 1.96 -7.92 -9.96
C PRO A 152 2.43 -7.24 -8.67
N TYR A 153 1.52 -6.64 -7.90
CA TYR A 153 1.87 -6.04 -6.60
C TYR A 153 2.39 -7.09 -5.62
N LEU A 154 1.63 -8.17 -5.43
CA LEU A 154 2.00 -9.28 -4.53
C LEU A 154 3.32 -9.92 -4.99
N LEU A 155 3.50 -10.11 -6.30
CA LEU A 155 4.76 -10.63 -6.82
C LEU A 155 5.93 -9.72 -6.46
N ILE A 156 5.79 -8.41 -6.61
CA ILE A 156 6.87 -7.47 -6.28
C ILE A 156 7.11 -7.42 -4.77
N SER A 157 6.06 -7.46 -3.94
CA SER A 157 6.20 -7.43 -2.47
C SER A 157 6.86 -8.69 -1.93
N TYR A 158 6.62 -9.86 -2.52
CA TYR A 158 7.19 -11.14 -2.08
C TYR A 158 8.53 -11.50 -2.74
N VAL A 159 8.97 -10.74 -3.75
CA VAL A 159 10.28 -10.87 -4.39
C VAL A 159 11.18 -9.71 -3.94
N PRO A 160 12.07 -9.91 -2.92
CA PRO A 160 12.91 -8.87 -2.36
C PRO A 160 13.70 -8.06 -3.40
N TYR A 161 14.29 -8.73 -4.41
CA TYR A 161 15.00 -8.04 -5.49
C TYR A 161 14.14 -7.00 -6.22
N PHE A 162 12.86 -7.31 -6.49
CA PHE A 162 11.98 -6.37 -7.19
C PHE A 162 11.57 -5.21 -6.28
N SER A 163 11.29 -5.49 -5.01
CA SER A 163 10.99 -4.46 -4.02
C SER A 163 12.16 -3.47 -3.86
N VAL A 164 13.37 -3.98 -3.61
CA VAL A 164 14.57 -3.15 -3.43
C VAL A 164 14.90 -2.36 -4.70
N MET A 165 14.81 -2.98 -5.87
CA MET A 165 15.05 -2.28 -7.14
C MET A 165 14.04 -1.16 -7.39
N ALA A 166 12.75 -1.38 -7.08
CA ALA A 166 11.73 -0.34 -7.21
C ALA A 166 12.01 0.83 -6.25
N ILE A 167 12.42 0.53 -5.01
CA ILE A 167 12.81 1.53 -4.02
C ILE A 167 14.00 2.34 -4.53
N TRP A 168 15.09 1.69 -4.96
CA TRP A 168 16.28 2.37 -5.47
C TRP A 168 16.00 3.25 -6.68
N LEU A 169 15.17 2.78 -7.61
CA LEU A 169 14.79 3.55 -8.79
C LEU A 169 14.10 4.87 -8.40
N VAL A 170 13.11 4.80 -7.51
CA VAL A 170 12.35 5.99 -7.11
C VAL A 170 13.14 6.88 -6.15
N ALA A 171 13.90 6.30 -5.24
CA ALA A 171 14.76 7.04 -4.31
C ALA A 171 15.83 7.82 -5.08
N SER A 172 16.53 7.20 -6.04
CA SER A 172 17.55 7.87 -6.86
C SER A 172 16.98 9.00 -7.71
N GLN A 173 15.83 8.79 -8.33
CA GLN A 173 15.17 9.84 -9.11
C GLN A 173 14.66 10.98 -8.23
N SER A 174 14.15 10.67 -7.03
CA SER A 174 13.68 11.69 -6.08
C SER A 174 14.86 12.51 -5.54
N ALA A 175 15.98 11.86 -5.19
CA ALA A 175 17.20 12.51 -4.73
C ALA A 175 17.81 13.38 -5.84
N TRP A 176 17.88 12.87 -7.07
CA TRP A 176 18.39 13.63 -8.22
C TRP A 176 17.52 14.86 -8.52
N PHE A 177 16.20 14.70 -8.55
CA PHE A 177 15.27 15.81 -8.77
C PHE A 177 15.37 16.87 -7.65
N LEU A 178 15.49 16.42 -6.40
CA LEU A 178 15.67 17.33 -5.28
C LEU A 178 17.00 18.08 -5.38
N GLY A 179 18.11 17.39 -5.61
CA GLY A 179 19.42 18.04 -5.76
C GLY A 179 19.49 19.02 -6.93
N PHE A 180 18.77 18.73 -8.03
CA PHE A 180 18.61 19.69 -9.13
C PHE A 180 17.87 20.97 -8.72
N THR A 181 16.89 20.88 -7.81
CA THR A 181 16.07 22.03 -7.41
C THR A 181 16.63 22.83 -6.24
N THR A 182 17.30 22.18 -5.28
CA THR A 182 17.84 22.81 -4.06
C THR A 182 19.34 23.08 -4.12
N GLY A 183 20.06 22.44 -5.04
CA GLY A 183 21.52 22.44 -5.07
C GLY A 183 22.17 21.55 -4.01
N THR A 184 21.40 20.75 -3.26
CA THR A 184 21.94 19.82 -2.24
C THR A 184 22.27 18.47 -2.85
N ASP A 185 23.47 17.94 -2.61
CA ASP A 185 23.83 16.60 -3.08
C ASP A 185 23.34 15.53 -2.10
N ILE A 186 22.37 14.74 -2.54
CA ILE A 186 21.68 13.70 -1.76
C ILE A 186 21.92 12.37 -2.44
N GLN A 187 22.35 11.38 -1.67
CA GLN A 187 22.71 10.05 -2.15
C GLN A 187 21.92 8.98 -1.39
N LEU A 188 21.86 7.78 -1.98
CA LEU A 188 21.28 6.63 -1.32
C LEU A 188 22.31 6.10 -0.32
N GLY A 189 21.87 5.94 0.92
CA GLY A 189 22.62 5.25 1.97
C GLY A 189 22.36 3.75 1.97
N THR A 190 22.59 3.15 3.13
CA THR A 190 22.41 1.71 3.34
C THR A 190 20.95 1.32 3.15
N THR A 191 20.74 0.18 2.49
CA THR A 191 19.42 -0.47 2.45
C THR A 191 19.35 -1.49 3.56
N TRP A 192 18.29 -1.42 4.35
CA TRP A 192 18.05 -2.23 5.52
C TRP A 192 16.92 -3.20 5.26
N VAL A 193 17.09 -4.41 5.78
CA VAL A 193 16.10 -5.49 5.79
C VAL A 193 15.67 -5.71 7.23
N ASN A 194 14.37 -5.63 7.48
CA ASN A 194 13.80 -5.92 8.79
C ASN A 194 13.39 -7.39 8.85
N ASP A 195 14.32 -8.26 9.24
CA ASP A 195 14.13 -9.70 9.40
C ASP A 195 13.67 -10.05 10.83
N ALA A 196 13.20 -11.28 11.05
CA ALA A 196 12.83 -11.81 12.34
C ALA A 196 13.99 -11.77 13.36
N SER A 197 15.23 -11.77 12.89
CA SER A 197 16.44 -11.62 13.72
C SER A 197 16.81 -10.15 14.03
N GLY A 198 16.10 -9.17 13.45
CA GLY A 198 16.35 -7.75 13.59
C GLY A 198 16.72 -7.05 12.28
N ARG A 199 17.12 -5.78 12.40
CA ARG A 199 17.50 -4.92 11.26
C ARG A 199 18.92 -5.26 10.80
N VAL A 200 19.07 -5.72 9.56
CA VAL A 200 20.34 -6.08 8.95
C VAL A 200 20.55 -5.35 7.62
N SER A 201 21.80 -5.12 7.22
CA SER A 201 22.10 -4.50 5.92
C SER A 201 21.75 -5.46 4.78
N TRP A 202 21.23 -4.95 3.66
CA TRP A 202 20.92 -5.71 2.46
C TRP A 202 22.12 -6.50 1.93
N ASP A 203 23.33 -5.95 2.04
CA ASP A 203 24.55 -6.59 1.56
C ASP A 203 24.94 -7.80 2.43
N GLU A 204 24.68 -7.70 3.73
CA GLU A 204 24.99 -8.73 4.75
C GLU A 204 23.85 -9.73 4.96
N TRP A 205 22.67 -9.46 4.39
CA TRP A 205 21.50 -10.32 4.55
C TRP A 205 21.63 -11.60 3.71
N ASP A 206 21.66 -12.74 4.41
CA ASP A 206 21.79 -14.10 3.85
C ASP A 206 20.43 -14.78 3.61
N GLY A 207 19.32 -14.06 3.73
CA GLY A 207 17.98 -14.61 3.48
C GLY A 207 17.64 -14.77 1.99
N ASN A 208 16.51 -15.41 1.71
CA ASN A 208 16.08 -15.67 0.32
C ASN A 208 15.65 -14.37 -0.37
N ARG A 209 16.47 -13.90 -1.32
CA ARG A 209 16.21 -12.66 -2.08
C ARG A 209 15.19 -12.79 -3.22
N TRP A 210 14.75 -14.01 -3.54
CA TRP A 210 13.79 -14.29 -4.62
C TRP A 210 12.37 -14.53 -4.13
N PHE A 211 12.18 -15.21 -3.00
CA PHE A 211 10.87 -15.46 -2.42
C PHE A 211 10.98 -15.43 -0.91
N ALA A 212 10.33 -14.45 -0.29
CA ALA A 212 10.32 -14.34 1.16
C ALA A 212 8.91 -14.03 1.65
N THR A 213 8.31 -15.00 2.33
CA THR A 213 6.96 -14.93 2.91
C THR A 213 6.97 -14.45 4.35
N ASP A 214 8.14 -14.48 5.00
CA ASP A 214 8.36 -14.03 6.37
C ASP A 214 8.21 -12.51 6.54
N PHE A 215 8.27 -11.76 5.43
CA PHE A 215 8.05 -10.32 5.43
C PHE A 215 6.59 -9.99 5.11
N SER A 216 5.79 -9.74 6.13
CA SER A 216 4.42 -9.22 5.99
C SER A 216 4.37 -7.74 6.37
N GLY A 217 4.86 -6.85 5.50
CA GLY A 217 4.73 -5.41 5.76
C GLY A 217 5.35 -4.48 4.73
N GLU A 218 4.81 -3.27 4.63
CA GLU A 218 5.29 -2.20 3.74
C GLU A 218 6.71 -1.70 4.10
N TYR A 219 7.20 -2.07 5.28
CA TYR A 219 8.47 -1.63 5.88
C TYR A 219 9.57 -2.71 5.87
N ALA A 220 9.38 -3.81 5.12
CA ALA A 220 10.35 -4.90 5.06
C ALA A 220 11.72 -4.45 4.53
N PHE A 221 11.71 -3.59 3.51
CA PHE A 221 12.90 -3.05 2.86
C PHE A 221 12.89 -1.53 2.96
N GLN A 222 13.99 -0.95 3.43
CA GLN A 222 14.10 0.48 3.69
C GLN A 222 15.44 1.01 3.19
N THR A 223 15.45 2.00 2.30
CA THR A 223 16.69 2.64 1.84
C THR A 223 16.82 4.01 2.47
N GLU A 224 17.93 4.24 3.16
CA GLU A 224 18.23 5.55 3.76
C GLU A 224 18.61 6.58 2.70
N LEU A 225 18.30 7.84 2.96
CA LEU A 225 18.89 8.97 2.24
C LEU A 225 19.94 9.64 3.13
N ILE A 226 21.10 9.88 2.54
CA ILE A 226 22.21 10.57 3.19
C ILE A 226 22.61 11.78 2.36
N MET A 227 23.12 12.80 3.03
CA MET A 227 23.74 13.93 2.36
C MET A 227 25.18 13.57 1.97
N ALA A 228 25.73 14.21 0.94
CA ALA A 228 27.05 13.88 0.41
C ALA A 228 28.22 14.08 1.40
N ASP A 229 28.00 14.85 2.47
CA ASP A 229 28.94 15.02 3.59
C ASP A 229 28.84 13.90 4.66
N GLY A 230 27.95 12.93 4.46
CA GLY A 230 27.67 11.84 5.41
C GLY A 230 26.60 12.20 6.44
N GLY A 231 25.98 13.38 6.37
CA GLY A 231 24.87 13.76 7.24
C GLY A 231 23.64 12.88 7.03
N LEU A 232 23.08 12.35 8.12
CA LEU A 232 21.85 11.56 8.08
C LEU A 232 20.64 12.49 7.92
N ILE A 233 19.83 12.25 6.88
CA ILE A 233 18.57 12.99 6.66
C ILE A 233 17.45 12.44 7.57
N GLY A 234 17.57 11.19 8.04
CA GLY A 234 16.57 10.55 8.89
C GLY A 234 15.30 10.12 8.17
N ILE A 235 15.31 10.09 6.83
CA ILE A 235 14.20 9.62 5.99
C ILE A 235 14.58 8.32 5.30
N ASN A 236 13.69 7.34 5.41
CA ASN A 236 13.78 6.03 4.77
C ASN A 236 12.76 5.91 3.64
N PHE A 237 13.21 5.49 2.46
CA PHE A 237 12.34 5.12 1.35
C PHE A 237 11.91 3.66 1.50
N VAL A 238 10.61 3.44 1.38
CA VAL A 238 9.98 2.12 1.46
C VAL A 238 9.16 1.84 0.21
N LEU A 239 8.65 0.62 0.06
CA LEU A 239 7.89 0.22 -1.12
C LEU A 239 6.66 1.12 -1.35
N ALA A 240 5.99 1.56 -0.28
CA ALA A 240 4.85 2.48 -0.37
C ALA A 240 5.19 3.84 -1.02
N CYS A 241 6.46 4.28 -0.96
CA CYS A 241 6.93 5.53 -1.57
C CYS A 241 7.16 5.41 -3.08
N THR A 242 7.06 4.21 -3.67
CA THR A 242 7.35 4.00 -5.09
C THR A 242 6.17 4.34 -6.02
N ALA A 243 4.98 4.56 -5.46
CA ALA A 243 3.69 4.60 -6.18
C ALA A 243 3.38 3.35 -7.01
N LEU A 244 4.06 2.23 -6.74
CA LEU A 244 3.81 0.96 -7.42
C LEU A 244 2.33 0.56 -7.32
N GLN A 245 1.73 0.71 -6.13
CA GLN A 245 0.33 0.33 -5.86
C GLN A 245 -0.68 1.03 -6.78
N SER A 246 -0.51 2.33 -7.04
CA SER A 246 -1.41 3.05 -7.94
C SER A 246 -1.13 2.69 -9.40
N MET A 247 0.13 2.55 -9.81
CA MET A 247 0.48 2.15 -11.18
C MET A 247 -0.09 0.78 -11.54
N VAL A 248 0.12 -0.24 -10.71
CA VAL A 248 -0.38 -1.61 -10.97
C VAL A 248 -1.91 -1.66 -10.98
N LEU A 249 -2.60 -0.85 -10.15
CA LEU A 249 -4.05 -0.73 -10.17
C LEU A 249 -4.57 -0.22 -11.52
N PHE A 250 -3.98 0.87 -12.04
CA PHE A 250 -4.36 1.38 -13.36
C PHE A 250 -3.95 0.44 -14.48
N ILE A 251 -2.77 -0.18 -14.40
CA ILE A 251 -2.32 -1.20 -15.36
C ILE A 251 -3.33 -2.33 -15.43
N GLY A 252 -3.72 -2.90 -14.29
CA GLY A 252 -4.70 -3.97 -14.20
C GLY A 252 -6.04 -3.59 -14.82
N ALA A 253 -6.59 -2.43 -14.43
CA ALA A 253 -7.87 -1.94 -14.93
C ALA A 253 -7.88 -1.68 -16.45
N ILE A 254 -6.79 -1.11 -17.00
CA ILE A 254 -6.67 -0.78 -18.43
C ILE A 254 -6.33 -2.01 -19.27
N ALA A 255 -5.50 -2.92 -18.74
CA ALA A 255 -5.10 -4.14 -19.44
C ALA A 255 -6.29 -5.07 -19.70
N THR A 256 -7.26 -5.10 -18.78
CA THR A 256 -8.41 -5.99 -18.82
C THR A 256 -9.60 -5.41 -19.56
N LEU A 257 -9.56 -4.10 -19.88
CA LEU A 257 -10.60 -3.41 -20.62
C LEU A 257 -10.63 -3.85 -22.09
N GLU A 258 -11.83 -3.92 -22.67
CA GLU A 258 -12.06 -4.21 -24.08
C GLU A 258 -11.72 -3.00 -24.96
N LEU A 259 -10.41 -2.83 -25.19
CA LEU A 259 -9.81 -1.80 -26.02
C LEU A 259 -8.94 -2.43 -27.12
N SER A 260 -8.79 -1.73 -28.24
CA SER A 260 -7.79 -2.08 -29.24
C SER A 260 -6.37 -1.91 -28.67
N TRP A 261 -5.44 -2.78 -29.06
CA TRP A 261 -4.06 -2.78 -28.55
C TRP A 261 -3.39 -1.41 -28.62
N LYS A 262 -3.57 -0.68 -29.73
CA LYS A 262 -3.03 0.67 -29.92
C LYS A 262 -3.56 1.67 -28.89
N ARG A 263 -4.85 1.63 -28.56
CA ARG A 263 -5.45 2.51 -27.55
C ARG A 263 -4.96 2.15 -26.15
N ARG A 264 -4.94 0.85 -25.83
CA ARG A 264 -4.44 0.34 -24.55
C ARG A 264 -3.02 0.82 -24.25
N VAL A 265 -2.09 0.59 -25.18
CA VAL A 265 -0.68 1.01 -25.00
C VAL A 265 -0.55 2.52 -24.90
N ARG A 266 -1.28 3.30 -25.72
CA ARG A 266 -1.28 4.77 -25.62
C ARG A 266 -1.77 5.26 -24.26
N THR A 267 -2.84 4.66 -23.72
CA THR A 267 -3.36 5.02 -22.40
C THR A 267 -2.36 4.67 -21.31
N LEU A 268 -1.74 3.49 -21.34
CA LEU A 268 -0.73 3.10 -20.35
C LEU A 268 0.52 4.00 -20.39
N LEU A 269 1.00 4.32 -21.61
CA LEU A 269 2.12 5.25 -21.81
C LEU A 269 1.81 6.68 -21.38
N LEU A 270 0.53 7.04 -21.26
CA LEU A 270 0.11 8.33 -20.71
C LEU A 270 0.00 8.26 -19.18
N VAL A 271 -0.69 7.24 -18.65
CA VAL A 271 -1.04 7.17 -17.21
C VAL A 271 0.17 6.85 -16.34
N ILE A 272 1.00 5.87 -16.72
CA ILE A 272 2.11 5.41 -15.87
C ILE A 272 3.14 6.53 -15.62
N PRO A 273 3.65 7.25 -16.66
CA PRO A 273 4.61 8.32 -16.43
C PRO A 273 4.03 9.50 -15.64
N ILE A 274 2.74 9.80 -15.78
CA ILE A 274 2.07 10.83 -14.99
C ILE A 274 2.07 10.45 -13.51
N ILE A 275 1.62 9.23 -13.17
CA ILE A 275 1.62 8.75 -11.79
C ILE A 275 3.03 8.78 -11.21
N HIS A 276 4.01 8.28 -11.98
CA HIS A 276 5.40 8.24 -11.57
C HIS A 276 5.97 9.64 -11.31
N THR A 277 5.73 10.58 -12.22
CA THR A 277 6.19 11.97 -12.08
C THR A 277 5.56 12.62 -10.85
N LEU A 278 4.25 12.49 -10.66
CA LEU A 278 3.55 13.03 -9.49
C LEU A 278 4.09 12.43 -8.18
N ASN A 279 4.45 11.15 -8.19
CA ASN A 279 5.08 10.49 -7.05
C ASN A 279 6.47 11.07 -6.74
N LEU A 280 7.30 11.33 -7.76
CA LEU A 280 8.60 11.98 -7.58
C LEU A 280 8.44 13.38 -6.97
N PHE A 281 7.49 14.18 -7.44
CA PHE A 281 7.17 15.48 -6.85
C PHE A 281 6.74 15.37 -5.39
N ARG A 282 5.88 14.40 -5.07
CA ARG A 282 5.45 14.13 -3.69
C ARG A 282 6.64 13.80 -2.79
N ASN A 283 7.47 12.86 -3.21
CA ASN A 283 8.60 12.39 -2.41
C ASN A 283 9.66 13.48 -2.23
N ALA A 284 10.05 14.16 -3.30
CA ALA A 284 10.99 15.29 -3.23
C ALA A 284 10.44 16.44 -2.39
N GLY A 285 9.16 16.77 -2.52
CA GLY A 285 8.51 17.80 -1.71
C GLY A 285 8.54 17.46 -0.22
N LEU A 286 8.30 16.20 0.16
CA LEU A 286 8.36 15.76 1.56
C LEU A 286 9.77 15.86 2.13
N ILE A 287 10.79 15.42 1.37
CA ILE A 287 12.19 15.53 1.79
C ILE A 287 12.60 17.00 1.93
N TRP A 288 12.30 17.83 0.93
CA TRP A 288 12.59 19.27 0.95
C TRP A 288 12.02 19.95 2.19
N MET A 289 10.76 19.65 2.48
CA MET A 289 10.02 20.22 3.58
C MET A 289 10.59 19.76 4.93
N HIS A 290 11.04 18.49 5.05
CA HIS A 290 11.75 17.98 6.23
C HIS A 290 13.10 18.66 6.44
N LEU A 291 13.88 18.87 5.38
CA LEU A 291 15.19 19.55 5.45
C LEU A 291 15.06 21.04 5.78
N THR A 292 14.04 21.70 5.25
CA THR A 292 13.86 23.15 5.38
C THR A 292 13.33 23.55 6.76
N TYR A 293 12.47 22.72 7.36
CA TYR A 293 11.76 23.05 8.59
C TYR A 293 12.07 22.06 9.71
N THR A 294 13.31 22.08 10.22
CA THR A 294 13.77 21.12 11.24
C THR A 294 13.25 21.38 12.66
N GLN A 295 12.72 22.59 12.93
CA GLN A 295 12.25 23.02 14.26
C GLN A 295 10.74 23.26 14.34
N TRP A 296 10.00 22.88 13.30
CA TRP A 296 8.57 23.13 13.26
C TRP A 296 7.82 21.95 13.87
N ASP A 297 7.10 22.28 14.93
CA ASP A 297 6.20 21.39 15.64
C ASP A 297 4.80 22.04 15.64
N LEU A 298 3.84 21.37 15.03
CA LEU A 298 2.44 21.76 15.08
C LEU A 298 1.66 20.66 15.79
N TRP A 299 1.35 20.90 17.07
CA TRP A 299 0.59 19.97 17.92
C TRP A 299 1.28 18.62 18.17
N GLY A 300 2.61 18.61 18.26
CA GLY A 300 3.41 17.39 18.47
C GLY A 300 3.72 16.62 17.19
N MET A 301 3.37 17.15 16.00
CA MET A 301 3.66 16.53 14.71
C MET A 301 4.80 17.24 14.01
N SER A 302 5.75 16.45 13.51
CA SER A 302 6.83 16.96 12.67
C SER A 302 6.28 17.47 11.33
N VAL A 303 7.04 18.36 10.68
CA VAL A 303 6.72 18.86 9.33
C VAL A 303 6.48 17.74 8.35
N PHE A 304 7.33 16.72 8.40
CA PHE A 304 7.22 15.55 7.56
C PHE A 304 5.87 14.85 7.75
N GLU A 305 5.47 14.61 9.00
CA GLU A 305 4.17 13.97 9.32
C GLU A 305 2.98 14.82 8.90
N PHE A 306 3.04 16.14 9.12
CA PHE A 306 1.98 17.04 8.68
C PHE A 306 1.86 17.09 7.16
N GLY A 307 2.98 17.18 6.44
CA GLY A 307 2.96 17.17 4.99
C GLY A 307 2.50 15.83 4.44
N HIS A 308 2.86 14.71 5.07
CA HIS A 308 2.42 13.37 4.66
C HIS A 308 0.93 13.13 4.90
N THR A 309 0.42 13.65 6.02
CA THR A 309 -0.93 13.35 6.49
C THR A 309 -1.97 14.36 6.01
N TYR A 310 -1.59 15.63 5.81
CA TYR A 310 -2.53 16.69 5.45
C TYR A 310 -2.23 17.29 4.07
N VAL A 311 -1.04 17.86 3.87
CA VAL A 311 -0.74 18.61 2.63
C VAL A 311 -0.77 17.69 1.41
N ALA A 312 -0.08 16.54 1.49
CA ALA A 312 -0.06 15.56 0.41
C ALA A 312 -1.46 15.01 0.13
N ARG A 313 -2.31 14.83 1.16
CA ARG A 313 -3.69 14.39 0.96
C ARG A 313 -4.54 15.44 0.27
N VAL A 314 -4.43 16.71 0.65
CA VAL A 314 -5.17 17.82 0.00
C VAL A 314 -4.73 18.01 -1.45
N VAL A 315 -3.42 18.06 -1.70
CA VAL A 315 -2.87 18.17 -3.06
C VAL A 315 -3.26 16.96 -3.91
N SER A 316 -3.20 15.75 -3.34
CA SER A 316 -3.65 14.53 -4.01
C SER A 316 -5.15 14.57 -4.31
N LEU A 317 -5.99 15.05 -3.38
CA LEU A 317 -7.44 15.14 -3.58
C LEU A 317 -7.78 16.14 -4.70
N PHE A 318 -7.06 17.26 -4.76
CA PHE A 318 -7.18 18.23 -5.86
C PHE A 318 -6.68 17.66 -7.20
N ALA A 319 -5.54 16.96 -7.20
CA ALA A 319 -5.02 16.30 -8.39
C ALA A 319 -5.99 15.21 -8.89
N MET A 320 -6.58 14.43 -7.97
CA MET A 320 -7.61 13.44 -8.31
C MET A 320 -8.86 14.08 -8.92
N PHE A 321 -9.29 15.24 -8.42
CA PHE A 321 -10.40 15.99 -9.01
C PHE A 321 -10.10 16.41 -10.47
N LEU A 322 -8.91 16.95 -10.72
CA LEU A 322 -8.45 17.29 -12.08
C LEU A 322 -8.35 16.06 -13.00
N ILE A 323 -7.76 14.96 -12.50
CA ILE A 323 -7.67 13.70 -13.25
C ILE A 323 -9.05 13.14 -13.55
N ALA A 324 -10.01 13.22 -12.61
CA ALA A 324 -11.38 12.77 -12.83
C ALA A 324 -12.08 13.56 -13.96
N LEU A 325 -11.86 14.87 -14.02
CA LEU A 325 -12.37 15.70 -15.13
C LEU A 325 -11.79 15.27 -16.48
N ILE A 326 -10.50 14.97 -16.55
CA ILE A 326 -9.83 14.49 -17.77
C ILE A 326 -10.24 13.05 -18.10
N MET A 327 -10.51 12.23 -17.09
CA MET A 327 -10.89 10.82 -17.24
C MET A 327 -12.25 10.65 -17.92
N PHE A 328 -13.17 11.62 -17.77
CA PHE A 328 -14.44 11.62 -18.49
C PHE A 328 -14.25 11.66 -20.01
N ASP A 329 -13.18 12.29 -20.50
CA ASP A 329 -12.85 12.31 -21.93
C ASP A 329 -12.00 11.10 -22.36
N LEU A 330 -11.13 10.59 -21.48
CA LEU A 330 -10.19 9.52 -21.83
C LEU A 330 -10.80 8.11 -21.82
N LEU A 331 -11.67 7.75 -20.86
CA LEU A 331 -12.09 6.36 -20.62
C LEU A 331 -13.55 6.23 -20.10
N PRO A 332 -14.59 6.66 -20.85
CA PRO A 332 -15.99 6.49 -20.44
C PRO A 332 -16.38 5.04 -20.16
N LYS A 333 -15.72 4.08 -20.83
CA LYS A 333 -15.95 2.64 -20.67
C LYS A 333 -15.60 2.11 -19.27
N MET A 334 -14.54 2.64 -18.63
CA MET A 334 -14.16 2.19 -17.29
C MET A 334 -15.20 2.64 -16.26
N HIS A 335 -15.66 3.89 -16.38
CA HIS A 335 -16.71 4.43 -15.54
C HIS A 335 -18.02 3.62 -15.68
N GLN A 336 -18.40 3.26 -16.90
CA GLN A 336 -19.57 2.40 -17.13
C GLN A 336 -19.46 1.07 -16.38
N HIS A 337 -18.32 0.37 -16.46
CA HIS A 337 -18.12 -0.89 -15.75
C HIS A 337 -18.25 -0.73 -14.23
N ILE A 338 -17.70 0.35 -13.66
CA ILE A 338 -17.83 0.66 -12.23
C ILE A 338 -19.30 0.92 -11.87
N LEU A 339 -20.02 1.73 -12.64
CA LEU A 339 -21.44 2.00 -12.39
C LEU A 339 -22.29 0.73 -12.49
N THR A 340 -22.02 -0.11 -13.48
CA THR A 340 -22.72 -1.40 -13.64
C THR A 340 -22.48 -2.31 -12.44
N LEU A 341 -21.28 -2.32 -11.86
CA LEU A 341 -20.98 -3.05 -10.61
C LEU A 341 -21.53 -2.37 -9.35
N SER A 342 -21.99 -1.13 -9.42
CA SER A 342 -22.69 -0.47 -8.31
C SER A 342 -24.21 -0.64 -8.39
N SER A 343 -24.74 -1.01 -9.56
CA SER A 343 -26.16 -1.26 -9.75
C SER A 343 -26.58 -2.55 -9.03
N PRO A 344 -27.75 -2.60 -8.36
CA PRO A 344 -28.22 -3.82 -7.73
C PRO A 344 -28.37 -4.93 -8.76
N VAL A 345 -28.19 -6.18 -8.33
CA VAL A 345 -28.43 -7.35 -9.19
C VAL A 345 -29.92 -7.43 -9.48
N THR A 346 -30.34 -6.80 -10.58
CA THR A 346 -31.65 -7.04 -11.16
C THR A 346 -31.63 -8.45 -11.70
N LYS A 347 -32.29 -9.37 -11.02
CA LYS A 347 -32.54 -10.69 -11.60
C LYS A 347 -33.46 -10.46 -12.80
N GLY A 348 -32.95 -10.55 -14.02
CA GLY A 348 -33.79 -10.63 -15.20
C GLY A 348 -34.80 -11.76 -14.98
N ARG A 349 -36.06 -11.40 -14.71
CA ARG A 349 -37.18 -12.33 -14.83
C ARG A 349 -37.18 -12.77 -16.30
N ARG A 350 -36.69 -13.98 -16.55
CA ARG A 350 -37.01 -14.70 -17.79
C ARG A 350 -38.51 -14.92 -17.88
#